data_AF-A0A970MP39-F1
#
_entry.id   AF-A0A970MP39-F1
#
_cell.length_a   1.000
_cell.length_b   1.000
_cell.length_c   1.000
_cell.angle_alpha   90.00
_cell.angle_beta   90.00
_cell.angle_gamma   90.00
#
_symmetry.space_group_name_H-M   'P 1'
#
loop_
_entity.id
_entity.type
_entity.pdbx_description
1 polymer ?
#
loop_
_entity_poly.entity_id
_entity_poly.type
_entity_poly.pdbx_seq_one_letter_code
_entity_poly.pdbx_strand_id
1 'polypeptide(L)'
;MRSQSKSSPESKIMHAADPHHPNTTPEENHGRDPHEIIPEIQQGAELLMAAIQELIEWTTFDLAEISDYLKRINNFLQAVIEAHPKTYSMAFLAHTLALDEATLRRLLHNVGARIDITATDPEEIVTEDDVIALLADRAGSPVGDRLMDLLRGDGPYVTW
;
A
#
# COMPACT_ATOMS: atom_id res chain seq x y z
N MET A 1 76.08 -12.04 -49.84
CA MET A 1 75.84 -11.27 -51.09
C MET A 1 74.40 -10.76 -51.08
N ARG A 2 74.24 -9.48 -51.41
CA ARG A 2 73.04 -8.75 -51.90
C ARG A 2 71.68 -9.47 -51.86
N SER A 3 70.67 -8.80 -51.30
CA SER A 3 69.75 -8.00 -52.12
C SER A 3 68.67 -7.31 -51.29
N GLN A 4 68.43 -6.05 -51.64
CA GLN A 4 67.27 -5.25 -51.27
C GLN A 4 66.04 -5.62 -52.12
N SER A 5 64.85 -5.41 -51.57
CA SER A 5 63.59 -5.12 -52.26
C SER A 5 62.64 -4.61 -51.16
N LYS A 6 62.39 -3.31 -50.92
CA LYS A 6 61.71 -2.22 -51.67
C LYS A 6 60.25 -2.48 -52.06
N SER A 7 59.32 -1.93 -51.25
CA SER A 7 58.10 -1.16 -51.59
C SER A 7 57.35 -0.90 -50.25
N SER A 8 57.32 0.27 -49.60
CA SER A 8 56.83 1.64 -49.91
C SER A 8 55.30 1.70 -50.13
N PRO A 9 54.58 2.79 -49.76
CA PRO A 9 54.61 3.65 -48.55
C PRO A 9 53.15 3.97 -48.05
N GLU A 10 52.98 5.03 -47.24
CA GLU A 10 51.72 5.71 -46.81
C GLU A 10 51.06 5.14 -45.54
N SER A 11 50.54 5.90 -44.58
CA SER A 11 50.61 7.32 -44.21
C SER A 11 50.10 7.41 -42.76
N LYS A 12 50.35 8.56 -42.14
CA LYS A 12 49.85 9.06 -40.84
C LYS A 12 48.39 8.65 -40.57
N ILE A 13 47.96 8.48 -39.32
CA ILE A 13 47.41 9.59 -38.50
C ILE A 13 47.27 9.15 -37.03
N MET A 14 47.59 10.10 -36.14
CA MET A 14 47.40 10.09 -34.70
C MET A 14 45.92 10.20 -34.29
N HIS A 15 45.66 9.90 -33.02
CA HIS A 15 44.62 10.45 -32.14
C HIS A 15 43.35 9.65 -31.87
N ALA A 16 43.13 9.52 -30.55
CA ALA A 16 41.87 9.56 -29.82
C ALA A 16 40.91 8.38 -30.03
N ALA A 17 41.00 7.42 -29.11
CA ALA A 17 39.81 6.71 -28.68
C ALA A 17 39.00 7.70 -27.81
N ASP A 18 37.93 8.24 -28.39
CA ASP A 18 36.94 9.08 -27.69
C ASP A 18 35.85 8.18 -27.04
N PRO A 19 35.21 8.65 -25.97
CA PRO A 19 34.55 7.87 -24.94
C PRO A 19 33.06 7.67 -25.24
N HIS A 20 32.57 6.44 -25.20
CA HIS A 20 31.14 6.16 -25.02
C HIS A 20 30.95 4.92 -24.15
N HIS A 21 31.24 5.07 -22.86
CA HIS A 21 30.43 4.38 -21.86
C HIS A 21 29.37 5.37 -21.39
N PRO A 22 28.07 5.15 -21.67
CA PRO A 22 27.05 5.89 -20.97
C PRO A 22 27.15 5.52 -19.50
N ASN A 23 27.45 6.54 -18.68
CA ASN A 23 27.21 6.55 -17.24
C ASN A 23 25.75 6.12 -17.01
N THR A 24 25.52 4.86 -16.70
CA THR A 24 24.34 4.47 -15.94
C THR A 24 24.69 4.63 -14.47
N THR A 25 24.78 5.89 -14.03
CA THR A 25 24.52 6.21 -12.64
C THR A 25 23.12 5.65 -12.36
N PRO A 26 22.92 4.82 -11.33
CA PRO A 26 21.57 4.54 -10.87
C PRO A 26 20.94 5.89 -10.55
N GLU A 27 19.80 6.20 -11.15
CA GLU A 27 18.97 7.31 -10.67
C GLU A 27 18.70 7.04 -9.18
N GLU A 28 19.39 7.76 -8.31
CA GLU A 28 19.09 7.77 -6.89
C GLU A 28 17.66 8.30 -6.77
N ASN A 29 16.73 7.39 -6.53
CA ASN A 29 15.35 7.72 -6.25
C ASN A 29 15.33 8.45 -4.90
N HIS A 30 15.57 9.76 -4.92
CA HIS A 30 15.52 10.65 -3.77
C HIS A 30 14.06 10.92 -3.36
N GLY A 31 13.31 9.84 -3.09
CA GLY A 31 12.08 9.94 -2.34
C GLY A 31 12.40 10.44 -0.93
N ARG A 32 11.52 11.30 -0.38
CA ARG A 32 11.57 11.65 1.05
C ARG A 32 11.42 10.37 1.88
N ASP A 33 12.02 10.32 3.07
CA ASP A 33 11.89 9.18 3.98
C ASP A 33 10.41 8.99 4.36
N PRO A 34 9.79 7.82 4.12
CA PRO A 34 8.42 7.54 4.54
C PRO A 34 8.17 7.81 6.03
N HIS A 35 9.16 7.62 6.90
CA HIS A 35 9.05 7.91 8.34
C HIS A 35 8.88 9.40 8.65
N GLU A 36 9.27 10.29 7.73
CA GLU A 36 9.03 11.73 7.83
C GLU A 36 7.69 12.13 7.21
N ILE A 37 7.25 11.45 6.16
CA ILE A 37 6.01 11.77 5.43
C ILE A 37 4.76 11.32 6.21
N ILE A 38 4.81 10.16 6.87
CA ILE A 38 3.66 9.60 7.60
C ILE A 38 3.12 10.58 8.66
N PRO A 39 3.97 11.16 9.55
CA PRO A 39 3.51 12.14 10.52
C PRO A 39 2.92 13.40 9.89
N GLU A 40 3.45 13.86 8.74
CA GLU A 40 2.92 15.02 8.03
C GLU A 40 1.52 14.77 7.46
N ILE A 41 1.28 13.57 6.91
CA ILE A 41 -0.04 13.16 6.44
C ILE A 41 -1.03 13.14 7.61
N GLN A 42 -0.63 12.57 8.75
CA GLN A 42 -1.47 12.50 9.95
C GLN A 42 -1.83 13.91 10.47
N GLN A 43 -0.82 14.77 10.63
CA GLN A 43 -1.03 16.15 11.08
C GLN A 43 -1.89 16.94 10.10
N GLY A 44 -1.68 16.78 8.79
CA GLY A 44 -2.50 17.42 7.75
C GLY A 44 -3.97 17.01 7.83
N ALA A 45 -4.24 15.72 8.08
CA ALA A 45 -5.60 15.22 8.27
C ALA A 45 -6.27 15.78 9.54
N GLU A 46 -5.54 15.87 10.65
CA GLU A 46 -6.04 16.47 11.90
C GLU A 46 -6.39 17.95 11.73
N LEU A 47 -5.52 18.71 11.06
CA LEU A 47 -5.78 20.13 10.76
C LEU A 47 -7.00 20.31 9.86
N LEU A 48 -7.18 19.44 8.85
CA LEU A 48 -8.37 19.45 8.00
C LEU A 48 -9.63 19.20 8.82
N MET A 49 -9.64 18.20 9.70
CA MET A 49 -10.77 17.90 10.57
C MET A 49 -11.12 19.07 11.49
N ALA A 50 -10.11 19.70 12.12
CA ALA A 50 -10.30 20.86 12.99
C ALA A 50 -10.91 22.06 12.23
N ALA A 51 -10.43 22.35 11.02
CA ALA A 51 -10.95 23.45 10.21
C ALA A 51 -12.41 23.22 9.76
N ILE A 52 -12.78 21.97 9.43
CA ILE A 52 -14.17 21.62 9.09
C ILE A 52 -15.07 21.77 10.32
N GLN A 53 -14.62 21.32 11.49
CA GLN A 53 -15.36 21.45 12.74
C GLN A 53 -15.62 22.93 13.09
N GLU A 54 -14.60 23.78 12.98
CA GLU A 54 -14.71 25.22 13.19
C GLU A 54 -15.74 25.84 12.23
N LEU A 55 -15.71 25.46 10.95
CA LEU A 55 -16.68 25.95 9.98
C LEU A 55 -18.12 25.56 10.33
N ILE A 56 -18.35 24.30 10.74
CA ILE A 56 -19.67 23.79 11.14
C ILE A 56 -20.21 24.55 12.36
N GLU A 57 -19.35 24.80 13.35
CA GLU A 57 -19.75 25.44 14.60
C GLU A 57 -20.08 26.94 14.44
N TRP A 58 -19.43 27.63 13.49
CA TRP A 58 -19.45 29.09 13.44
C TRP A 58 -20.39 29.67 12.38
N THR A 59 -21.01 28.85 11.53
CA THR A 59 -21.66 29.40 10.33
C THR A 59 -23.04 28.81 9.97
N THR A 60 -23.87 29.66 9.36
CA THR A 60 -25.02 29.28 8.52
C THR A 60 -24.59 29.06 7.06
N PHE A 61 -23.30 28.80 6.84
CA PHE A 61 -22.68 28.73 5.53
C PHE A 61 -23.19 27.51 4.76
N ASP A 62 -23.32 27.67 3.44
CA ASP A 62 -23.68 26.56 2.57
C ASP A 62 -22.49 25.59 2.48
N LEU A 63 -22.62 24.44 3.13
CA LEU A 63 -21.61 23.39 3.14
C LEU A 63 -21.49 22.65 1.79
N ALA A 64 -22.32 22.97 0.79
CA ALA A 64 -22.31 22.28 -0.50
C ALA A 64 -20.94 22.32 -1.19
N GLU A 65 -20.27 23.47 -1.21
CA GLU A 65 -18.97 23.63 -1.89
C GLU A 65 -17.88 22.77 -1.23
N ILE A 66 -17.86 22.72 0.11
CA ILE A 66 -16.91 21.90 0.86
C ILE A 66 -17.27 20.42 0.78
N SER A 67 -18.56 20.08 0.78
CA SER A 67 -19.02 18.71 0.60
C SER A 67 -18.51 18.09 -0.70
N ASP A 68 -18.55 18.82 -1.81
CA ASP A 68 -18.05 18.32 -3.09
C ASP A 68 -16.53 18.15 -3.10
N TYR A 69 -15.80 19.04 -2.43
CA TYR A 69 -14.35 18.88 -2.26
C TYR A 69 -13.99 17.66 -1.40
N LEU A 70 -14.72 17.45 -0.29
CA LEU A 70 -14.54 16.28 0.57
C LEU A 70 -14.86 14.96 -0.14
N LYS A 71 -15.90 14.93 -0.98
CA LYS A 71 -16.17 13.75 -1.85
C LYS A 71 -15.00 13.46 -2.78
N ARG A 72 -14.37 14.48 -3.36
CA ARG A 72 -13.22 14.30 -4.24
C ARG A 72 -12.01 13.75 -3.48
N ILE A 73 -11.73 14.26 -2.28
CA ILE A 73 -10.71 13.69 -1.39
C ILE A 73 -11.04 12.22 -1.10
N ASN A 74 -12.28 11.94 -0.69
CA ASN A 74 -12.71 10.57 -0.41
C ASN A 74 -12.49 9.65 -1.62
N ASN A 75 -12.86 10.05 -2.83
CA ASN A 75 -12.66 9.23 -4.03
C ASN A 75 -11.18 8.93 -4.29
N PHE A 76 -10.29 9.90 -4.06
CA PHE A 76 -8.85 9.68 -4.15
C PHE A 76 -8.36 8.70 -3.06
N LEU A 77 -8.78 8.90 -1.81
CA LEU A 77 -8.42 8.01 -0.70
C LEU A 77 -8.89 6.57 -0.95
N GLN A 78 -10.13 6.39 -1.45
CA GLN A 78 -10.65 5.08 -1.83
C GLN A 78 -9.79 4.43 -2.92
N ALA A 79 -9.42 5.17 -3.97
CA ALA A 79 -8.55 4.64 -5.02
C ALA A 79 -7.16 4.21 -4.50
N VAL A 80 -6.59 4.95 -3.54
CA VAL A 80 -5.32 4.58 -2.90
C VAL A 80 -5.49 3.31 -2.06
N ILE A 81 -6.55 3.21 -1.27
CA ILE A 81 -6.86 2.02 -0.45
C ILE A 81 -7.07 0.79 -1.34
N GLU A 82 -7.84 0.93 -2.42
CA GLU A 82 -8.08 -0.14 -3.40
C GLU A 82 -6.78 -0.61 -4.09
N ALA A 83 -5.85 0.31 -4.37
CA ALA A 83 -4.57 -0.02 -4.99
C ALA A 83 -3.59 -0.71 -4.03
N HIS A 84 -3.78 -0.52 -2.72
CA HIS A 84 -2.91 -1.05 -1.66
C HIS A 84 -3.74 -1.77 -0.59
N PRO A 85 -4.41 -2.88 -0.97
CA PRO A 85 -5.29 -3.59 -0.05
C PRO A 85 -4.49 -4.11 1.13
N LYS A 86 -5.05 -3.95 2.32
CA LYS A 86 -4.45 -4.48 3.53
C LYS A 86 -4.53 -6.01 3.48
N THR A 87 -3.45 -6.64 3.92
CA THR A 87 -3.32 -8.09 3.94
C THR A 87 -2.93 -8.58 5.32
N TYR A 88 -3.33 -9.79 5.63
CA TYR A 88 -3.12 -10.42 6.92
C TYR A 88 -2.59 -11.83 6.72
N SER A 89 -1.66 -12.29 7.55
CA SER A 89 -1.26 -13.69 7.54
C SER A 89 -2.32 -14.55 8.26
N MET A 90 -2.43 -15.81 7.85
CA MET A 90 -3.31 -16.79 8.48
C MET A 90 -3.02 -16.92 9.98
N ALA A 91 -1.75 -16.95 10.39
CA ALA A 91 -1.35 -17.00 11.80
C ALA A 91 -1.78 -15.76 12.58
N PHE A 92 -1.62 -14.56 12.00
CA PHE A 92 -2.05 -13.32 12.64
C PHE A 92 -3.56 -13.33 12.88
N LEU A 93 -4.35 -13.73 11.88
CA LEU A 93 -5.80 -13.82 12.01
C LEU A 93 -6.22 -14.91 13.00
N ALA A 94 -5.62 -16.11 12.94
CA ALA A 94 -5.93 -17.20 13.84
C ALA A 94 -5.68 -16.79 15.31
N HIS A 95 -4.57 -16.12 15.57
CA HIS A 95 -4.25 -15.56 16.88
C HIS A 95 -5.27 -14.48 17.31
N THR A 96 -5.49 -13.48 16.45
CA THR A 96 -6.38 -12.34 16.75
C THR A 96 -7.82 -12.77 17.01
N LEU A 97 -8.31 -13.74 16.24
CA LEU A 97 -9.66 -14.25 16.35
C LEU A 97 -9.81 -15.36 17.41
N ALA A 98 -8.70 -15.78 18.03
CA ALA A 98 -8.60 -16.92 18.94
C ALA A 98 -9.24 -18.19 18.35
N LEU A 99 -8.87 -18.52 17.11
CA LEU A 99 -9.31 -19.70 16.38
C LEU A 99 -8.10 -20.55 16.02
N ASP A 100 -8.29 -21.87 15.89
CA ASP A 100 -7.31 -22.70 15.20
C ASP A 100 -7.36 -22.44 13.69
N GLU A 101 -6.23 -22.64 13.02
CA GLU A 101 -6.08 -22.39 11.58
C GLU A 101 -7.10 -23.18 10.75
N ALA A 102 -7.37 -24.45 11.08
CA ALA A 102 -8.30 -25.27 10.32
C ALA A 102 -9.73 -24.73 10.38
N THR A 103 -10.14 -24.21 11.54
CA THR A 103 -11.44 -23.55 11.70
C THR A 103 -11.48 -22.22 10.93
N LEU A 104 -10.43 -21.41 11.01
CA LEU A 104 -10.36 -20.15 10.26
C LEU A 104 -10.42 -20.37 8.74
N ARG A 105 -9.66 -21.34 8.21
CA ARG A 105 -9.67 -21.72 6.78
C ARG A 105 -11.06 -22.11 6.30
N ARG A 106 -11.79 -22.90 7.09
CA ARG A 106 -13.19 -23.28 6.77
C ARG A 106 -14.11 -22.06 6.72
N LEU A 107 -13.99 -21.15 7.69
CA LEU A 107 -14.80 -19.95 7.73
C LEU A 107 -14.52 -19.02 6.53
N LEU A 108 -13.25 -18.78 6.23
CA LEU A 108 -12.83 -17.99 5.06
C LEU A 108 -13.31 -18.61 3.75
N HIS A 109 -13.15 -19.93 3.59
CA HIS A 109 -13.66 -20.64 2.41
C HIS A 109 -15.20 -20.51 2.28
N ASN A 110 -15.95 -20.57 3.38
CA ASN A 110 -17.41 -20.46 3.35
C ASN A 110 -17.91 -19.10 2.88
N VAL A 111 -17.11 -18.04 3.08
CA VAL A 111 -17.43 -16.69 2.59
C VAL A 111 -16.83 -16.39 1.21
N GLY A 112 -16.24 -17.39 0.56
CA GLY A 112 -15.77 -17.30 -0.83
C GLY A 112 -14.28 -17.00 -0.99
N ALA A 113 -13.49 -16.95 0.10
CA ALA A 113 -12.05 -16.78 0.01
C ALA A 113 -11.42 -17.98 -0.72
N ARG A 114 -10.44 -17.71 -1.59
CA ARG A 114 -9.75 -18.73 -2.40
C ARG A 114 -8.61 -19.38 -1.61
N ILE A 115 -8.98 -20.16 -0.59
CA ILE A 115 -8.05 -20.80 0.34
C ILE A 115 -8.25 -22.32 0.33
N ASP A 116 -7.15 -23.07 0.39
CA ASP A 116 -7.22 -24.53 0.57
C ASP A 116 -7.53 -24.87 2.03
N ILE A 117 -8.69 -25.49 2.25
CA ILE A 117 -9.17 -25.89 3.59
C ILE A 117 -8.34 -27.01 4.24
N THR A 118 -7.53 -27.72 3.45
CA THR A 118 -6.71 -28.85 3.91
C THR A 118 -5.26 -28.49 4.13
N ALA A 119 -4.83 -27.33 3.62
CA ALA A 119 -3.47 -26.84 3.80
C ALA A 119 -3.22 -26.41 5.25
N THR A 120 -1.94 -26.39 5.62
CA THR A 120 -1.45 -25.75 6.83
C THR A 120 -0.31 -24.85 6.41
N ASP A 121 -0.59 -23.56 6.35
CA ASP A 121 0.31 -22.52 5.94
C ASP A 121 -0.01 -21.24 6.74
N PRO A 122 0.69 -21.02 7.86
CA PRO A 122 0.47 -19.85 8.72
C PRO A 122 0.81 -18.52 8.03
N GLU A 123 1.60 -18.55 6.97
CA GLU A 123 2.04 -17.36 6.23
C GLU A 123 1.16 -17.07 5.01
N GLU A 124 0.17 -17.94 4.72
CA GLU A 124 -0.78 -17.70 3.64
C GLU A 124 -1.51 -16.37 3.87
N ILE A 125 -1.58 -15.58 2.80
CA ILE A 125 -2.09 -14.22 2.84
C ILE A 125 -3.60 -14.22 2.60
N VAL A 126 -4.31 -13.54 3.50
CA VAL A 126 -5.74 -13.27 3.44
C VAL A 126 -5.94 -11.78 3.20
N THR A 127 -6.83 -11.42 2.28
CA THR A 127 -7.09 -10.01 1.96
C THR A 127 -8.08 -9.39 2.94
N GLU A 128 -8.05 -8.06 3.08
CA GLU A 128 -9.05 -7.34 3.87
C GLU A 128 -10.48 -7.58 3.39
N ASP A 129 -10.70 -7.74 2.09
CA ASP A 129 -12.02 -8.08 1.53
C ASP A 129 -12.53 -9.44 2.05
N ASP A 130 -11.65 -10.45 2.13
CA ASP A 130 -12.00 -11.76 2.71
C ASP A 130 -12.36 -11.63 4.20
N VAL A 131 -11.66 -10.75 4.93
CA VAL A 131 -11.90 -10.48 6.34
C VAL A 131 -13.23 -9.72 6.53
N ILE A 132 -13.56 -8.77 5.65
CA ILE A 132 -14.85 -8.06 5.63
C ILE A 132 -16.00 -9.02 5.32
N ALA A 133 -15.82 -9.89 4.33
CA ALA A 133 -16.80 -10.93 4.00
C ALA A 133 -17.03 -11.87 5.21
N LEU A 134 -15.96 -12.23 5.91
CA LEU A 134 -16.05 -13.03 7.13
C LEU A 134 -16.78 -12.29 8.26
N LEU A 135 -16.52 -10.98 8.44
CA LEU A 135 -17.25 -10.16 9.41
C LEU A 135 -18.74 -10.13 9.10
N ALA A 136 -19.11 -9.92 7.83
CA ALA A 136 -20.50 -9.88 7.41
C ALA A 136 -21.25 -11.19 7.72
N ASP A 137 -20.59 -12.34 7.51
CA ASP A 137 -21.15 -13.67 7.82
C ASP A 137 -21.19 -13.98 9.33
N ARG A 138 -20.30 -13.37 10.13
CA ARG A 138 -20.16 -13.60 11.58
C ARG A 138 -20.69 -12.45 12.45
N ALA A 139 -21.43 -11.50 11.87
CA ALA A 139 -21.95 -10.34 12.58
C ALA A 139 -22.78 -10.77 13.81
N GLY A 140 -22.50 -10.14 14.96
CA GLY A 140 -23.16 -10.45 16.24
C GLY A 140 -22.65 -11.72 16.94
N SER A 141 -21.50 -12.26 16.53
CA SER A 141 -20.80 -13.34 17.24
C SER A 141 -19.50 -12.83 17.88
N PRO A 142 -18.92 -13.55 18.86
CA PRO A 142 -17.63 -13.17 19.45
C PRO A 142 -16.47 -13.07 18.43
N VAL A 143 -16.54 -13.83 17.32
CA VAL A 143 -15.57 -13.71 16.22
C VAL A 143 -15.83 -12.44 15.42
N GLY A 144 -17.10 -12.12 15.16
CA GLY A 144 -17.51 -10.87 14.53
C GLY A 144 -17.08 -9.63 15.33
N ASP A 145 -17.20 -9.66 16.65
CA ASP A 145 -16.75 -8.55 17.51
C ASP A 145 -15.24 -8.32 17.36
N ARG A 146 -14.43 -9.39 17.40
CA ARG A 146 -12.97 -9.32 17.19
C ARG A 146 -12.59 -8.86 15.78
N LEU A 147 -13.35 -9.27 14.77
CA LEU A 147 -13.16 -8.82 13.39
C LEU A 147 -13.47 -7.32 13.25
N MET A 148 -14.53 -6.85 13.93
CA MET A 148 -14.88 -5.43 13.97
C MET A 148 -13.77 -4.61 14.64
N ASP A 149 -13.25 -5.08 15.78
CA ASP A 149 -12.11 -4.45 16.45
C ASP A 149 -10.86 -4.42 15.55
N LEU A 150 -10.55 -5.53 14.87
CA LEU A 150 -9.42 -5.64 13.95
C LEU A 150 -9.52 -4.64 12.78
N LEU A 151 -10.68 -4.58 12.12
CA LEU A 151 -10.88 -3.77 10.91
C LEU A 151 -10.98 -2.27 11.24
N ARG A 152 -11.48 -1.93 12.41
CA ARG A 152 -11.56 -0.53 12.86
C ARG A 152 -10.19 0.02 13.28
N GLY A 153 -9.30 -0.83 13.80
CA GLY A 153 -8.04 -0.41 14.41
C GLY A 153 -8.22 0.44 15.67
N ASP A 154 -7.16 1.11 16.11
CA ASP A 154 -7.13 1.92 17.36
C ASP A 154 -7.90 3.26 17.27
N GLY A 155 -8.81 3.43 16.29
CA GLY A 155 -9.56 4.67 16.08
C GLY A 155 -10.64 4.93 17.14
N PRO A 156 -10.95 6.21 17.47
CA PRO A 156 -11.93 6.57 18.49
C PRO A 156 -13.36 6.11 18.15
N TYR A 157 -14.19 5.89 19.17
CA TYR A 157 -15.62 5.57 18.97
C TYR A 157 -16.32 6.83 18.48
N VAL A 158 -16.76 6.83 17.22
CA VAL A 158 -17.74 7.82 16.76
C VAL A 158 -19.12 7.35 17.21
N THR A 159 -19.52 7.78 18.40
CA THR A 159 -20.92 7.66 18.85
C THR A 159 -21.66 8.93 18.43
N TRP A 160 -22.69 8.76 17.60
CA TRP A 160 -23.65 9.83 17.26
C TRP A 160 -24.66 10.02 18.38
#